data_AF-A0A1N7SXD9-F1
#
_entry.id   AF-A0A1N7SXD9-F1
#
_cell.length_a   1.000
_cell.length_b   1.000
_cell.length_c   1.000
_cell.angle_alpha   90.00
_cell.angle_beta   90.00
_cell.angle_gamma   90.00
#
_symmetry.space_group_name_H-M   'P 1'
#
loop_
_entity.id
_entity.type
_entity.pdbx_description
1 polymer ?
#
loop_
_entity_poly.entity_id
_entity_poly.type
_entity_poly.pdbx_seq_one_letter_code
_entity_poly.pdbx_strand_id
1 'polypeptide(L)'
;MLINDTSVPFITSDHPVVNVHSCVSETEFSSPEHADFYYPISPTFAYIICDSDRFTQGKNRVDETTVVELNSKQAAQAMMHIIGDTEEAIHPYKKQIGRRYQKAFHGRIVV
;
A
#
# COMPACT_ATOMS: atom_id res chain seq x y z
N MET A 1 -14.51 4.51 1.77
CA MET A 1 -13.55 5.62 1.97
C MET A 1 -12.92 5.47 3.35
N LEU A 2 -11.61 5.61 3.44
CA LEU A 2 -10.86 5.61 4.69
C LEU A 2 -10.56 7.05 5.10
N ILE A 3 -10.67 7.31 6.40
CA ILE A 3 -10.35 8.59 7.05
C ILE A 3 -9.26 8.31 8.09
N ASN A 4 -8.15 9.01 7.95
CA ASN A 4 -7.00 8.93 8.83
C ASN A 4 -6.88 10.22 9.64
N ASP A 5 -7.29 10.14 10.91
CA ASP A 5 -7.17 11.21 11.90
C ASP A 5 -5.96 10.95 12.85
N THR A 6 -5.03 10.07 12.46
CA THR A 6 -3.88 9.65 13.29
C THR A 6 -2.63 10.52 13.07
N SER A 7 -1.56 10.25 13.82
CA SER A 7 -0.29 10.98 13.71
C SER A 7 0.55 10.56 12.50
N VAL A 8 0.27 9.37 11.94
CA VAL A 8 1.00 8.83 10.79
C VAL A 8 0.20 9.14 9.53
N PRO A 9 0.74 9.88 8.55
CA PRO A 9 0.03 10.16 7.31
C PRO A 9 0.01 8.93 6.39
N PHE A 10 -1.01 8.84 5.54
CA PHE A 10 -0.95 7.94 4.39
C PHE A 10 0.13 8.40 3.40
N ILE A 11 0.84 7.44 2.81
CA ILE A 11 1.77 7.68 1.70
C ILE A 11 1.21 7.11 0.41
N THR A 12 1.66 7.63 -0.73
CA THR A 12 1.35 7.09 -2.07
C THR A 12 2.65 6.67 -2.78
N SER A 13 2.56 6.22 -4.02
CA SER A 13 3.72 5.82 -4.81
C SER A 13 3.50 6.06 -6.30
N ASP A 14 4.53 5.74 -7.09
CA ASP A 14 4.45 5.65 -8.55
C ASP A 14 3.42 4.61 -9.05
N HIS A 15 3.03 3.66 -8.19
CA HIS A 15 1.88 2.76 -8.37
C HIS A 15 0.80 3.06 -7.32
N PRO A 16 -0.01 4.12 -7.51
CA PRO A 16 -0.86 4.65 -6.45
C PRO A 16 -2.04 3.75 -6.07
N VAL A 17 -2.47 2.83 -6.95
CA VAL A 17 -3.56 1.88 -6.66
C VAL A 17 -2.95 0.50 -6.45
N VAL A 18 -3.12 -0.05 -5.24
CA VAL A 18 -2.56 -1.36 -4.89
C VAL A 18 -3.61 -2.24 -4.23
N ASN A 19 -3.46 -3.56 -4.35
CA ASN A 19 -4.30 -4.50 -3.61
C ASN A 19 -3.71 -4.71 -2.21
N VAL A 20 -4.45 -4.36 -1.16
CA VAL A 20 -4.00 -4.43 0.24
C VAL A 20 -4.54 -5.64 0.99
N HIS A 21 -5.29 -6.51 0.33
CA HIS A 21 -5.81 -7.72 0.96
C HIS A 21 -4.66 -8.60 1.46
N SER A 22 -4.86 -9.30 2.57
CA SER A 22 -3.83 -10.12 3.23
C SER A 22 -3.37 -11.30 2.38
N CYS A 23 -4.20 -11.76 1.43
CA CYS A 23 -3.84 -12.84 0.49
C CYS A 23 -2.79 -12.43 -0.56
N VAL A 24 -2.53 -11.13 -0.73
CA VAL A 24 -1.58 -10.62 -1.74
C VAL A 24 -0.15 -10.83 -1.24
N SER A 25 0.65 -11.60 -1.99
CA SER A 25 2.07 -11.74 -1.71
C SER A 25 2.84 -10.47 -2.05
N GLU A 26 3.66 -10.01 -1.09
CA GLU A 26 4.57 -8.88 -1.25
C GLU A 26 5.92 -9.28 -1.86
N THR A 27 6.11 -10.54 -2.22
CA THR A 27 7.37 -11.05 -2.77
C THR A 27 7.22 -11.89 -4.03
N GLU A 28 6.00 -12.29 -4.38
CA GLU A 28 5.72 -13.19 -5.48
C GLU A 28 4.51 -12.73 -6.29
N PHE A 29 4.51 -13.03 -7.59
CA PHE A 29 3.38 -12.77 -8.47
C PHE A 29 2.49 -14.00 -8.53
N SER A 30 1.59 -14.12 -7.57
CA SER A 30 0.46 -15.05 -7.59
C SER A 30 -0.84 -14.30 -7.92
N SER A 31 -1.81 -15.02 -8.48
CA SER A 31 -3.17 -14.47 -8.64
C SER A 31 -3.79 -14.33 -7.24
N PRO A 32 -4.29 -13.14 -6.85
CA PRO A 32 -4.97 -12.97 -5.58
C PRO A 32 -6.38 -13.56 -5.63
N GLU A 33 -6.85 -14.07 -4.49
CA GLU A 33 -8.23 -14.56 -4.31
C GLU A 33 -9.23 -13.43 -4.08
N HIS A 34 -8.76 -12.33 -3.49
CA HIS A 34 -9.55 -11.16 -3.10
C HIS A 34 -8.95 -9.87 -3.64
N ALA A 35 -9.80 -8.89 -3.87
CA ALA A 35 -9.50 -7.57 -4.37
C ALA A 35 -9.92 -6.48 -3.36
N ASP A 36 -8.96 -6.00 -2.58
CA ASP A 36 -9.09 -4.79 -1.78
C ASP A 36 -8.21 -3.69 -2.39
N PHE A 37 -8.75 -2.98 -3.39
CA PHE A 37 -8.01 -1.91 -4.06
C PHE A 37 -8.01 -0.65 -3.21
N TYR A 38 -6.83 -0.26 -2.75
CA TYR A 38 -6.57 0.92 -1.95
C TYR A 38 -5.90 2.00 -2.80
N TYR A 39 -6.38 3.23 -2.68
CA TYR A 39 -5.81 4.41 -3.34
C TYR A 39 -5.75 5.60 -2.34
N PRO A 40 -4.58 5.91 -1.78
CA PRO A 40 -4.38 7.09 -0.97
C PRO A 40 -4.40 8.35 -1.83
N ILE A 41 -5.38 9.22 -1.57
CA ILE A 41 -5.60 10.47 -2.33
C ILE A 41 -4.90 11.64 -1.63
N SER A 42 -4.79 11.56 -0.30
CA SER A 42 -4.10 12.53 0.55
C SER A 42 -3.56 11.84 1.81
N PRO A 43 -2.73 12.53 2.62
CA PRO A 43 -2.28 12.04 3.92
C PRO A 43 -3.40 11.59 4.88
N THR A 44 -4.62 12.13 4.71
CA THR A 44 -5.76 11.94 5.61
C THR A 44 -6.93 11.17 4.98
N PHE A 45 -6.97 11.00 3.66
CA PHE A 45 -8.08 10.36 2.95
C PHE A 45 -7.59 9.34 1.91
N ALA A 46 -8.27 8.19 1.87
CA ALA A 46 -8.05 7.19 0.83
C ALA A 46 -9.37 6.59 0.31
N TYR A 47 -9.40 6.28 -0.99
CA TYR A 47 -10.42 5.40 -1.54
C TYR A 47 -10.03 3.94 -1.28
N ILE A 48 -11.05 3.13 -1.05
CA ILE A 48 -10.90 1.69 -0.98
C ILE A 48 -12.13 1.03 -1.57
N ILE A 49 -11.91 -0.01 -2.38
CA ILE A 49 -12.92 -0.88 -2.97
C ILE A 49 -12.57 -2.30 -2.56
N CYS A 50 -13.41 -2.90 -1.73
CA CYS A 50 -13.21 -4.24 -1.18
C CYS A 50 -14.23 -5.22 -1.77
N ASP A 51 -13.76 -6.41 -2.12
CA ASP A 51 -14.63 -7.60 -2.19
C ASP A 51 -14.64 -8.41 -0.88
N SER A 52 -13.74 -8.08 0.05
CA SER A 52 -13.71 -8.61 1.41
C SER A 52 -14.56 -7.78 2.39
N ASP A 53 -14.86 -8.36 3.55
CA ASP A 53 -15.57 -7.67 4.63
C ASP A 53 -14.65 -6.80 5.53
N ARG A 54 -13.40 -6.55 5.11
CA ARG A 54 -12.40 -5.82 5.91
C ARG A 54 -12.85 -4.38 6.23
N PHE A 55 -13.45 -3.70 5.27
CA PHE A 55 -13.94 -2.33 5.43
C PHE A 55 -15.41 -2.23 5.02
N THR A 56 -16.22 -1.62 5.86
CA THR A 56 -17.66 -1.49 5.61
C THR A 56 -17.95 -0.43 4.54
N GLN A 57 -19.14 -0.48 3.94
CA GLN A 57 -19.58 0.55 3.00
C GLN A 57 -19.60 1.94 3.65
N GLY A 58 -19.21 2.97 2.89
CA GLY A 58 -19.20 4.35 3.36
C GLY A 58 -17.85 4.80 3.93
N LYS A 59 -17.87 5.45 5.10
CA LYS A 59 -16.70 6.09 5.72
C LYS A 59 -16.20 5.23 6.88
N ASN A 60 -14.94 4.80 6.83
CA ASN A 60 -14.28 4.06 7.91
C ASN A 60 -13.14 4.92 8.46
N ARG A 61 -13.08 5.08 9.78
CA ARG A 61 -11.89 5.64 10.44
C ARG A 61 -10.90 4.53 10.71
N VAL A 62 -9.65 4.78 10.41
CA VAL A 62 -8.57 3.81 10.63
C VAL A 62 -7.73 4.22 11.83
N ASP A 63 -7.15 3.23 12.50
CA ASP A 63 -6.15 3.44 13.53
C ASP A 63 -4.73 3.49 12.94
N GLU A 64 -3.76 3.86 13.77
CA GLU A 64 -2.38 4.02 13.33
C GLU A 64 -1.77 2.71 12.86
N THR A 65 -2.16 1.57 13.47
CA THR A 65 -1.69 0.25 13.06
C THR A 65 -2.13 -0.09 11.63
N THR A 66 -3.39 0.21 11.30
CA THR A 66 -3.93 0.04 9.95
C THR A 66 -3.22 0.96 8.95
N VAL A 67 -2.96 2.22 9.32
CA VAL A 67 -2.22 3.16 8.46
C VAL A 67 -0.81 2.65 8.15
N VAL A 68 -0.09 2.17 9.17
CA VAL A 68 1.26 1.61 9.02
C VAL A 68 1.26 0.38 8.12
N GLU A 69 0.28 -0.51 8.27
CA GLU A 69 0.11 -1.68 7.40
C GLU A 69 -0.12 -1.26 5.94
N LEU A 70 -1.07 -0.36 5.70
CA LEU A 70 -1.41 0.12 4.36
C LEU A 70 -0.21 0.81 3.68
N ASN A 71 0.52 1.65 4.42
CA ASN A 71 1.73 2.30 3.93
C ASN A 71 2.84 1.29 3.59
N SER A 72 3.02 0.25 4.42
CA SER A 72 3.96 -0.84 4.13
C SER A 72 3.59 -1.57 2.83
N LYS A 73 2.30 -1.86 2.64
CA LYS A 73 1.79 -2.51 1.42
C LYS A 73 1.92 -1.62 0.18
N GLN A 74 1.70 -0.32 0.33
CA GLN A 74 1.91 0.67 -0.72
C GLN A 74 3.39 0.70 -1.15
N ALA A 75 4.31 0.74 -0.19
CA ALA A 75 5.74 0.75 -0.46
C ALA A 75 6.22 -0.56 -1.08
N ALA A 76 5.76 -1.72 -0.59
CA ALA A 76 6.10 -3.03 -1.14
C ALA A 76 5.74 -3.17 -2.63
N GLN A 77 4.67 -2.50 -3.05
CA GLN A 77 4.11 -2.54 -4.40
C GLN A 77 4.50 -1.33 -5.26
N ALA A 78 5.22 -0.36 -4.71
CA ALA A 78 5.87 0.70 -5.47
C ALA A 78 6.94 0.11 -6.38
N MET A 79 7.15 0.70 -7.56
CA MET A 79 8.21 0.26 -8.47
C MET A 79 9.56 0.87 -8.06
N MET A 80 9.59 2.19 -7.89
CA MET A 80 10.80 2.98 -7.62
C MET A 80 10.58 4.03 -6.54
N HIS A 81 9.41 4.66 -6.47
CA HIS A 81 9.20 5.85 -5.63
C HIS A 81 7.97 5.73 -4.72
N ILE A 82 8.16 6.09 -3.45
CA ILE A 82 7.07 6.45 -2.53
C ILE A 82 7.06 7.97 -2.32
N ILE A 83 5.88 8.51 -2.07
CA ILE A 83 5.61 9.95 -1.96
C ILE A 83 4.82 10.18 -0.67
N GLY A 84 5.29 11.10 0.15
CA GLY A 84 4.62 11.56 1.37
C GLY A 84 4.71 13.08 1.49
N ASP A 85 4.02 13.63 2.48
CA ASP A 85 4.01 15.06 2.79
C ASP A 85 5.27 15.52 3.54
N THR A 86 5.93 14.62 4.27
CA THR A 86 7.22 14.86 4.92
C THR A 86 8.23 13.74 4.67
N GLU A 87 9.51 13.98 4.95
CA GLU A 87 10.52 12.93 4.88
C GLU A 87 10.31 11.87 5.97
N GLU A 88 9.93 12.30 7.17
CA GLU A 88 9.67 11.43 8.32
C GLU A 88 8.54 10.44 8.01
N ALA A 89 7.52 10.87 7.26
CA ALA A 89 6.41 10.04 6.83
C ALA A 89 6.85 8.85 5.97
N ILE A 90 7.84 9.06 5.07
CA ILE A 90 8.28 8.02 4.13
C ILE A 90 9.49 7.22 4.64
N HIS A 91 10.26 7.77 5.59
CA HIS A 91 11.50 7.16 6.04
C HIS A 91 11.37 5.70 6.51
N PRO A 92 10.34 5.30 7.30
CA PRO A 92 10.18 3.93 7.76
C PRO A 92 10.04 2.91 6.63
N TYR A 93 9.47 3.34 5.49
CA TYR A 93 9.07 2.47 4.39
C TYR A 93 10.12 2.39 3.26
N LYS A 94 11.23 3.14 3.33
CA LYS A 94 12.28 3.16 2.30
C LYS A 94 12.84 1.76 1.98
N LYS A 95 12.93 0.86 2.97
CA LYS A 95 13.41 -0.53 2.79
C LYS A 95 12.36 -1.49 2.20
N GLN A 96 11.14 -1.01 1.93
CA GLN A 96 10.05 -1.79 1.36
C GLN A 96 9.84 -1.54 -0.12
N ILE A 97 10.37 -0.43 -0.64
CA ILE A 97 10.24 -0.05 -2.05
C ILE A 97 10.63 -1.23 -2.96
N GLY A 98 9.73 -1.59 -3.86
CA GLY A 98 9.99 -2.58 -4.89
C GLY A 98 10.07 -4.03 -4.42
N ARG A 99 9.79 -4.34 -3.15
CA ARG A 99 9.89 -5.73 -2.61
C ARG A 99 9.16 -6.75 -3.47
N ARG A 100 7.98 -6.41 -3.98
CA ARG A 100 7.18 -7.30 -4.83
C ARG A 100 7.88 -7.65 -6.14
N TYR A 101 8.74 -6.77 -6.64
CA TYR A 101 9.45 -6.94 -7.91
C TYR A 101 10.86 -7.54 -7.75
N GLN A 102 11.45 -7.54 -6.55
CA GLN A 102 12.84 -7.98 -6.33
C GLN A 102 13.10 -9.44 -6.78
N LYS A 103 12.16 -10.37 -6.55
CA LYS A 103 12.29 -11.75 -7.03
C LYS A 103 12.08 -11.89 -8.53
N ALA A 104 11.18 -11.10 -9.13
CA ALA A 104 10.94 -11.13 -10.58
C ALA A 104 12.17 -10.67 -11.39
N PHE A 105 12.95 -9.74 -10.84
CA PHE A 105 14.20 -9.30 -11.45
C PHE A 105 15.39 -10.24 -11.19
N HIS A 106 15.42 -10.99 -10.09
CA HIS A 106 16.45 -12.01 -9.85
C HIS A 106 16.36 -13.22 -10.82
N GLY A 107 15.19 -13.47 -11.41
CA GLY A 107 14.97 -14.57 -12.36
C GLY A 107 15.22 -14.21 -13.83
N ARG A 108 15.54 -12.95 -14.15
CA ARG A 108 15.81 -12.50 -15.52
C ARG A 108 17.17 -11.81 -15.58
N ILE A 109 18.17 -12.51 -16.13
CA ILE A 109 19.31 -11.83 -16.75
C ILE A 109 18.72 -10.91 -17.81
N VAL A 110 18.85 -9.61 -17.60
CA VAL A 110 18.55 -8.61 -18.63
C VAL A 110 19.70 -8.70 -19.64
N VAL A 111 19.39 -9.20 -20.84
CA VAL A 111 20.29 -9.18 -22.01
C VAL A 111 20.27 -7.79 -22.62
#